data_AF-G8Y4Z3-F1
#
_entry.id   AF-G8Y4Z3-F1
#
_cell.length_a   1.000
_cell.length_b   1.000
_cell.length_c   1.000
_cell.angle_alpha   90.00
_cell.angle_beta   90.00
_cell.angle_gamma   90.00
#
_symmetry.space_group_name_H-M   'P 1'
#
loop_
_entity.id
_entity.type
_entity.pdbx_description
1 polymer ?
#
loop_
_entity_poly.entity_id
_entity_poly.type
_entity_poly.pdbx_seq_one_letter_code
_entity_poly.pdbx_strand_id
1 'polypeptide(L)'
;MLPEDRGKKVKQLNSQLLQAGIIGSLKGTLVGVLSGLYINYRYNHAHNAKFFSTTFKFGYVFSWLLAGLIFETDIEKSKISKQIAIDEEIKKNKYINDEYNELSKIAKRQ
;
A
#
# COMPACT_ATOMS: atom_id res chain seq x y z
N MET A 1 4.61 -6.14 24.87
CA MET A 1 5.10 -5.04 24.01
C MET A 1 4.68 -3.74 24.67
N LEU A 2 5.64 -2.89 25.06
CA LEU A 2 5.34 -1.64 25.77
C LEU A 2 4.51 -0.70 24.87
N PRO A 3 3.63 0.14 25.42
CA PRO A 3 2.78 1.03 24.64
C PRO A 3 3.57 1.98 23.72
N GLU A 4 4.78 2.36 24.10
CA GLU A 4 5.66 3.24 23.31
C GLU A 4 6.15 2.58 22.00
N ASP A 5 6.40 1.27 21.99
CA ASP A 5 6.82 0.54 20.77
C ASP A 5 5.69 0.41 19.76
N ARG A 6 4.44 0.32 20.23
CA ARG A 6 3.26 0.28 19.35
C ARG A 6 3.11 1.59 18.59
N GLY A 7 3.31 2.73 19.26
CA GLY A 7 3.25 4.05 18.64
C GLY A 7 4.30 4.24 17.53
N LYS A 8 5.55 3.82 17.78
CA LYS A 8 6.62 3.88 16.78
C LYS A 8 6.32 2.99 15.57
N LYS A 9 5.83 1.76 15.80
CA LYS A 9 5.48 0.84 14.70
C LYS A 9 4.31 1.37 13.87
N VAL A 10 3.25 1.88 14.50
CA VAL A 10 2.12 2.53 13.78
C VAL A 10 2.59 3.70 12.94
N LYS A 11 3.49 4.55 13.47
CA LYS A 11 4.04 5.69 12.72
C LYS A 11 4.84 5.25 11.49
N GLN A 12 5.62 4.18 11.60
CA GLN A 12 6.35 3.60 10.46
C GLN A 12 5.40 3.05 9.40
N LEU A 13 4.37 2.30 9.81
CA LEU A 13 3.36 1.76 8.89
C LEU A 13 2.59 2.88 8.18
N ASN A 14 2.21 3.94 8.90
CA ASN A 14 1.57 5.11 8.30
C ASN A 14 2.47 5.83 7.30
N SER A 15 3.79 5.93 7.58
CA SER A 15 4.74 6.51 6.64
C SER A 15 4.87 5.67 5.36
N GLN A 16 4.89 4.34 5.47
CA GLN A 16 4.93 3.44 4.32
C GLN A 16 3.65 3.55 3.48
N LEU A 17 2.48 3.60 4.13
CA LEU A 17 1.19 3.78 3.45
C LEU A 17 1.10 5.14 2.75
N LEU A 18 1.59 6.22 3.38
CA LEU A 18 1.64 7.53 2.74
C LEU A 18 2.55 7.53 1.51
N GLN A 19 3.73 6.93 1.62
CA GLN A 19 4.66 6.82 0.51
C GLN A 19 4.07 5.99 -0.64
N ALA A 20 3.42 4.86 -0.33
CA ALA A 20 2.70 4.05 -1.30
C ALA A 20 1.54 4.83 -1.94
N GLY A 21 0.76 5.61 -1.17
CA GLY A 21 -0.30 6.45 -1.70
C GLY A 21 0.20 7.55 -2.64
N ILE A 22 1.36 8.16 -2.35
CA ILE A 22 2.00 9.14 -3.23
C ILE A 22 2.46 8.46 -4.53
N ILE A 23 3.13 7.31 -4.43
CA ILE A 23 3.59 6.55 -5.60
C ILE A 23 2.39 6.11 -6.45
N GLY A 24 1.35 5.59 -5.83
CA GLY A 24 0.12 5.15 -6.47
C GLY A 24 -0.61 6.29 -7.17
N SER A 25 -0.73 7.46 -6.53
CA SER A 25 -1.36 8.63 -7.14
C SER A 25 -0.56 9.17 -8.32
N LEU A 26 0.77 9.15 -8.28
CA LEU A 26 1.63 9.51 -9.42
C LEU A 26 1.47 8.53 -10.59
N LYS A 27 1.51 7.21 -10.32
CA LYS A 27 1.27 6.17 -11.33
C LYS A 27 -0.12 6.31 -11.95
N GLY A 28 -1.15 6.49 -11.12
CA GLY A 28 -2.53 6.70 -11.56
C GLY A 28 -2.67 7.94 -12.43
N THR A 29 -2.08 9.06 -12.02
CA THR A 29 -2.09 10.31 -12.79
C THR A 29 -1.41 10.13 -14.14
N LEU A 30 -0.26 9.44 -14.20
CA LEU A 30 0.44 9.15 -15.46
C LEU A 30 -0.46 8.36 -16.42
N VAL A 31 -1.13 7.31 -15.93
CA VAL A 31 -2.08 6.52 -16.73
C VAL A 31 -3.25 7.38 -17.19
N GLY A 32 -3.82 8.20 -16.30
CA GLY A 32 -4.92 9.11 -16.62
C GLY A 32 -4.55 10.13 -17.68
N VAL A 33 -3.34 10.70 -17.64
CA VAL A 33 -2.86 11.66 -18.64
C VAL A 33 -2.61 10.97 -19.98
N LEU A 34 -1.88 9.86 -20.00
CA LEU A 34 -1.55 9.16 -21.25
C LEU A 34 -2.81 8.61 -21.94
N SER A 35 -3.70 7.96 -21.19
CA SER A 35 -4.97 7.48 -21.72
C SER A 35 -5.91 8.61 -22.11
N GLY A 36 -5.96 9.70 -21.33
CA GLY A 36 -6.75 10.89 -21.63
C GLY A 36 -6.28 11.61 -22.90
N LEU A 37 -4.96 11.71 -23.13
CA LEU A 37 -4.38 12.24 -24.37
C LEU A 37 -4.71 11.37 -25.57
N TYR A 38 -4.61 10.05 -25.43
CA TYR A 38 -4.98 9.10 -26.48
C TYR A 38 -6.47 9.21 -26.87
N ILE A 39 -7.36 9.24 -25.87
CA ILE A 39 -8.80 9.40 -26.07
C ILE A 39 -9.09 10.76 -26.74
N ASN A 40 -8.46 11.83 -26.25
CA ASN A 40 -8.63 13.17 -26.82
C ASN A 40 -8.12 13.22 -28.27
N TYR A 41 -7.00 12.58 -28.60
CA TYR A 41 -6.51 12.51 -29.98
C TYR A 41 -7.48 11.74 -30.89
N ARG A 42 -7.98 10.58 -30.43
CA ARG A 42 -8.88 9.72 -31.21
C ARG A 42 -10.25 10.32 -31.46
N TYR A 43 -10.87 10.93 -30.43
CA TYR A 43 -12.26 11.39 -30.50
C TYR A 43 -12.42 12.86 -30.88
N ASN A 44 -11.39 13.70 -30.69
CA ASN A 44 -11.45 15.12 -31.01
C ASN A 44 -10.98 15.44 -32.45
N HIS A 45 -10.60 14.42 -33.23
CA HIS A 45 -10.40 14.50 -34.68
C HIS A 45 -11.68 14.16 -35.48
N ALA A 46 -12.72 13.66 -34.81
CA ALA A 46 -14.03 13.47 -35.42
C ALA A 46 -14.81 14.80 -35.47
N HIS A 47 -15.50 15.04 -36.59
CA HIS A 47 -16.21 16.30 -36.90
C HIS A 47 -17.14 16.74 -35.75
N ASN A 48 -16.94 17.96 -35.23
CA ASN A 48 -17.85 18.69 -34.31
C ASN A 48 -18.27 18.01 -33.00
N ALA A 49 -17.35 17.33 -32.32
CA ALA A 49 -17.62 16.69 -31.04
C ALA A 49 -16.84 17.35 -29.88
N LYS A 50 -17.39 18.39 -29.23
CA LYS A 50 -16.92 18.86 -27.89
C LYS A 50 -17.23 17.83 -26.77
N PHE A 51 -17.13 16.53 -27.06
CA PHE A 51 -17.47 15.45 -26.13
C PHE A 51 -16.54 15.42 -24.91
N PHE A 52 -15.30 15.91 -25.05
CA PHE A 52 -14.31 15.91 -23.97
C PHE A 52 -14.03 17.35 -23.50
N SER A 53 -14.99 17.92 -22.77
CA SER A 53 -14.83 19.25 -22.15
C SER A 53 -13.71 19.25 -21.11
N THR A 54 -13.16 20.42 -20.82
CA THR A 54 -12.07 20.60 -19.84
C THR A 54 -12.45 19.99 -18.48
N THR A 55 -13.70 20.13 -18.04
CA THR A 55 -14.20 19.53 -16.79
C THR A 55 -14.17 18.00 -16.81
N PHE A 56 -14.58 17.38 -17.93
CA PHE A 56 -14.52 15.92 -18.07
C PHE A 56 -13.07 15.40 -18.12
N LYS A 57 -12.15 16.16 -18.71
CA LYS A 57 -10.70 15.84 -18.69
C LYS A 57 -10.17 15.80 -17.26
N PHE A 58 -10.47 16.81 -16.45
CA PHE A 58 -10.06 16.84 -15.05
C PHE A 58 -10.71 15.71 -14.24
N GLY A 59 -12.00 15.47 -14.40
CA GLY A 59 -12.70 14.37 -13.73
C GLY A 59 -12.11 13.00 -14.09
N TYR A 60 -11.77 12.79 -15.36
CA TYR A 60 -11.14 11.55 -15.82
C TYR A 60 -9.76 11.33 -15.20
N VAL A 61 -8.89 12.35 -15.22
CA VAL A 61 -7.56 12.26 -14.60
C VAL A 61 -7.67 12.06 -13.08
N PHE A 62 -8.61 12.75 -12.44
CA PHE A 62 -8.85 12.61 -11.00
C PHE A 62 -9.34 11.21 -10.61
N SER A 63 -10.20 10.59 -11.41
CA SER A 63 -10.63 9.20 -11.22
C SER A 63 -9.43 8.24 -11.29
N TRP A 64 -8.52 8.43 -12.25
CA TRP A 64 -7.31 7.63 -12.35
C TRP A 64 -6.31 7.87 -11.21
N LEU A 65 -6.22 9.11 -10.71
CA LEU A 65 -5.43 9.44 -9.53
C LEU A 65 -5.95 8.69 -8.30
N LEU A 66 -7.26 8.73 -8.05
CA LEU A 66 -7.89 8.00 -6.94
C LEU A 66 -7.73 6.49 -7.08
N ALA A 67 -7.96 5.94 -8.28
CA ALA A 67 -7.77 4.52 -8.55
C ALA A 67 -6.33 4.07 -8.26
N GLY A 68 -5.33 4.85 -8.70
CA GLY A 68 -3.92 4.57 -8.43
C GLY A 68 -3.56 4.63 -6.95
N LEU A 69 -4.11 5.61 -6.21
CA LEU A 69 -3.93 5.72 -4.76
C LEU A 69 -4.49 4.49 -4.05
N ILE A 70 -5.74 4.10 -4.33
CA ILE A 70 -6.40 2.96 -3.69
C ILE A 70 -5.63 1.67 -3.98
N PHE A 71 -5.30 1.42 -5.25
CA PHE A 71 -4.65 0.18 -5.66
C PHE A 71 -3.28 -0.03 -5.01
N GLU A 72 -2.42 0.99 -5.02
CA GLU A 72 -1.09 0.89 -4.41
C GLU A 72 -1.18 0.80 -2.88
N THR A 73 -2.12 1.52 -2.27
CA THR A 73 -2.37 1.44 -0.83
C THR A 73 -2.84 0.05 -0.41
N ASP A 74 -3.72 -0.59 -1.17
CA ASP A 74 -4.22 -1.95 -0.88
C ASP A 74 -3.13 -3.01 -1.04
N ILE A 75 -2.27 -2.87 -2.06
CA ILE A 75 -1.07 -3.72 -2.21
C ILE A 75 -0.18 -3.58 -0.98
N GLU A 76 0.09 -2.36 -0.53
CA GLU A 76 0.99 -2.13 0.59
C GLU A 76 0.38 -2.62 1.92
N LYS A 77 -0.93 -2.41 2.14
CA LYS A 77 -1.66 -3.01 3.27
C LYS A 77 -1.55 -4.53 3.27
N SER A 78 -1.65 -5.17 2.11
CA SER A 78 -1.51 -6.63 1.99
C SER A 78 -0.11 -7.09 2.38
N LYS A 79 0.94 -6.40 1.93
CA LYS A 79 2.33 -6.70 2.31
C LYS A 79 2.56 -6.49 3.80
N ILE A 80 2.09 -5.38 4.35
CA ILE A 80 2.20 -5.07 5.79
C ILE A 80 1.51 -6.17 6.61
N SER A 81 0.31 -6.59 6.20
CA SER A 81 -0.42 -7.67 6.90
C SER A 81 0.36 -8.99 6.89
N LYS A 82 0.97 -9.34 5.75
CA LYS A 82 1.86 -10.52 5.66
C LYS A 82 3.09 -10.40 6.55
N GLN A 83 3.73 -9.23 6.58
CA GLN A 83 4.89 -8.99 7.46
C GLN A 83 4.51 -9.09 8.93
N ILE A 84 3.34 -8.57 9.33
CA ILE A 84 2.85 -8.68 10.70
C ILE A 84 2.61 -10.15 11.08
N ALA A 85 1.98 -10.93 10.20
CA ALA A 85 1.74 -12.36 10.45
C ALA A 85 3.07 -13.13 10.64
N ILE A 86 4.06 -12.87 9.78
CA ILE A 86 5.39 -13.50 9.89
C ILE A 86 6.10 -13.07 11.18
N ASP A 87 6.05 -11.78 11.54
CA ASP A 87 6.61 -11.27 12.80
C ASP A 87 5.99 -11.96 14.03
N GLU A 88 4.70 -12.25 13.99
CA GLU A 88 3.98 -12.95 15.06
C GLU A 88 4.39 -14.42 15.15
N GLU A 89 4.50 -15.13 14.02
CA GLU A 89 4.99 -16.51 13.99
C GLU A 89 6.42 -16.62 14.49
N ILE A 90 7.31 -15.72 14.07
CA ILE A 90 8.70 -15.69 14.54
C ILE A 90 8.76 -15.44 16.05
N LYS A 91 7.96 -14.51 16.57
CA LYS A 91 7.88 -14.27 18.03
C LYS A 91 7.38 -15.49 18.78
N LYS A 92 6.35 -16.17 18.28
CA LYS A 92 5.82 -17.40 18.87
C LYS A 92 6.89 -18.49 18.91
N ASN A 93 7.59 -18.72 17.80
CA ASN A 93 8.66 -19.73 17.73
C ASN A 93 9.82 -19.39 18.67
N LYS A 94 10.18 -18.10 18.77
CA LYS A 94 11.20 -17.65 19.72
C LYS A 94 10.78 -17.95 21.17
N TYR A 95 9.53 -17.65 21.53
CA TYR A 95 9.00 -17.93 22.86
C TYR A 95 9.05 -19.42 23.20
N ILE A 96 8.64 -20.28 22.26
CA ILE A 96 8.68 -21.73 22.42
C ILE A 96 10.12 -22.24 22.58
N ASN A 97 11.06 -21.72 21.79
CA ASN A 97 12.47 -22.10 21.90
C ASN A 97 13.09 -21.63 23.22
N ASP A 98 12.76 -20.44 23.69
CA ASP A 98 13.24 -19.92 24.97
C ASP A 98 12.69 -20.78 26.13
N GLU A 99 11.42 -21.17 26.07
CA GLU A 99 10.79 -22.07 27.06
C GLU A 99 11.39 -23.48 27.03
N TYR A 100 11.61 -24.05 25.83
CA TYR A 100 12.30 -25.33 25.67
C TYR A 100 13.72 -25.28 26.24
N ASN A 101 14.46 -24.21 25.98
CA ASN A 101 15.81 -24.03 26.51
C ASN A 101 15.82 -23.94 28.04
N GLU A 102 14.89 -23.20 28.64
CA GLU A 102 14.75 -23.13 30.10
C GLU A 102 14.40 -24.50 30.71
N LEU A 103 13.44 -25.23 30.14
CA LEU A 103 13.10 -26.59 30.57
C LEU A 103 14.28 -27.55 30.44
N SER A 104 15.05 -27.46 29.35
CA SER A 104 16.25 -28.29 29.15
C SER A 104 17.35 -28.02 30.19
N LYS A 105 17.50 -26.76 30.64
CA LYS A 105 18.45 -26.39 31.71
C LYS A 105 18.00 -26.94 33.06
N ILE A 106 16.70 -26.95 33.33
CA ILE A 106 16.14 -27.54 34.55
C ILE A 106 16.38 -29.05 34.56
N ALA A 107 16.11 -29.73 33.45
CA ALA A 107 16.31 -31.18 33.31
C ALA A 107 17.78 -31.60 33.44
N LYS A 108 18.75 -30.77 33.02
CA LYS A 108 20.19 -31.03 33.21
C LYS A 108 20.72 -30.75 34.62
N ARG A 109 19.93 -30.10 35.48
CA ARG A 109 20.30 -29.80 36.88
C ARG A 109 19.77 -30.82 37.88
N GLN A 110 18.88 -31.72 37.46
CA GLN A 110 18.53 -32.95 38.18
C GLN A 110 19.46 -34.09 37.76
#